data_AF-A0A1Z4RCN4-F1
#
_entry.id   AF-A0A1Z4RCN4-F1
#
_cell.length_a   1.000
_cell.length_b   1.000
_cell.length_c   1.000
_cell.angle_alpha   90.00
_cell.angle_beta   90.00
_cell.angle_gamma   90.00
#
_symmetry.space_group_name_H-M   'P 1'
#
loop_
_entity.id
_entity.type
_entity.pdbx_description
1 polymer ?
#
loop_
_entity_poly.entity_id
_entity_poly.type
_entity_poly.pdbx_seq_one_letter_code
_entity_poly.pdbx_strand_id
1 'polypeptide(L)'
;MVSWHAAAREVDSQADTENSHSNPHTESEPSIYSQHSWWNFNGGWKSTLNNLRLIIQPYGFFNLIKPWLTVFNIPSLQSGFLKLINIMNQFSGYVAFHSE
;
A
#
# COMPACT_ATOMS: atom_id res chain seq x y z
N MET A 1 24.64 -29.51 60.76
CA MET A 1 23.70 -30.63 60.55
C MET A 1 22.73 -30.18 59.47
N VAL A 2 22.58 -31.03 58.44
CA VAL A 2 21.84 -30.84 57.17
C VAL A 2 22.51 -29.94 56.12
N SER A 3 23.35 -30.60 55.33
CA SER A 3 23.65 -30.31 53.92
C SER A 3 22.41 -30.59 53.06
N TRP A 4 22.11 -29.73 52.10
CA TRP A 4 21.43 -30.12 50.85
C TRP A 4 22.18 -29.53 49.66
N HIS A 5 22.35 -30.40 48.68
CA HIS A 5 23.39 -30.37 47.67
C HIS A 5 23.16 -29.38 46.52
N ALA A 6 24.29 -28.97 45.96
CA ALA A 6 24.43 -28.49 44.59
C ALA A 6 23.88 -29.50 43.56
N ALA A 7 22.99 -29.02 42.69
CA ALA A 7 22.79 -29.41 41.29
C ALA A 7 21.81 -28.35 40.73
N ALA A 8 22.09 -27.54 39.73
CA ALA A 8 22.91 -27.75 38.56
C ALA A 8 23.67 -26.47 38.18
N ARG A 9 24.84 -26.68 37.61
CA ARG A 9 25.68 -25.70 36.95
C ARG A 9 25.50 -25.95 35.46
N GLU A 10 24.87 -25.02 34.73
CA GLU A 10 24.96 -24.82 33.28
C GLU A 10 24.08 -23.59 32.96
N VAL A 11 24.66 -22.41 32.76
CA VAL A 11 25.25 -21.89 31.51
C VAL A 11 24.18 -21.31 30.56
N ASP A 12 24.38 -20.02 30.31
CA ASP A 12 23.95 -19.20 29.19
C ASP A 12 22.49 -18.71 29.04
N SER A 13 22.38 -17.39 29.23
CA SER A 13 22.03 -16.42 28.19
C SER A 13 20.64 -16.47 27.52
N GLN A 14 19.94 -15.35 27.74
CA GLN A 14 18.96 -14.71 26.85
C GLN A 14 17.72 -15.52 26.45
N ALA A 15 16.56 -15.08 26.95
CA ALA A 15 15.48 -14.61 26.08
C ALA A 15 14.43 -13.88 26.94
N ASP A 16 14.48 -12.55 26.90
CA ASP A 16 13.34 -11.71 27.23
C ASP A 16 12.14 -12.20 26.42
N THR A 17 11.12 -12.67 27.12
CA THR A 17 9.86 -13.09 26.49
C THR A 17 9.05 -11.82 26.22
N GLU A 18 9.46 -11.08 25.19
CA GLU A 18 8.65 -9.99 24.63
C GLU A 18 7.34 -10.58 24.09
N ASN A 19 6.27 -10.21 24.78
CA ASN A 19 4.89 -10.31 24.37
C ASN A 19 4.68 -9.70 22.98
N SER A 20 4.70 -10.54 21.94
CA SER A 20 4.16 -10.18 20.62
C SER A 20 2.80 -10.84 20.46
N HIS A 21 1.76 -10.15 20.96
CA HIS A 21 0.45 -10.24 20.33
C HIS A 21 0.63 -9.89 18.86
N SER A 22 0.57 -10.90 17.99
CA SER A 22 0.61 -10.75 16.55
C SER A 22 -0.60 -9.93 16.10
N ASN A 23 -0.37 -8.64 15.91
CA ASN A 23 -1.34 -7.73 15.31
C ASN A 23 -1.62 -8.21 13.86
N PRO A 24 -2.87 -8.44 13.45
CA PRO A 24 -3.15 -9.04 12.16
C PRO A 24 -2.83 -8.04 11.04
N HIS A 25 -1.90 -8.42 10.17
CA HIS A 25 -1.66 -7.87 8.83
C HIS A 25 -1.81 -6.35 8.66
N THR A 26 -0.79 -5.60 9.07
CA THR A 26 -0.55 -4.25 8.53
C THR A 26 0.13 -4.41 7.17
N GLU A 27 -0.62 -4.75 6.13
CA GLU A 27 -0.11 -4.60 4.75
C GLU A 27 0.08 -3.10 4.50
N SER A 28 1.35 -2.68 4.47
CA SER A 28 1.75 -1.30 4.28
C SER A 28 1.37 -0.80 2.90
N GLU A 29 0.91 0.45 2.83
CA GLU A 29 0.59 1.12 1.58
C GLU A 29 1.79 1.04 0.60
N PRO A 30 1.57 0.75 -0.70
CA PRO A 30 2.65 0.81 -1.67
C PRO A 30 3.23 2.22 -1.69
N SER A 31 4.50 2.36 -1.29
CA SER A 31 5.17 3.64 -1.03
C SER A 31 5.17 4.62 -2.20
N ILE A 32 4.92 4.14 -3.41
CA ILE A 32 4.83 4.95 -4.63
C ILE A 32 3.59 5.86 -4.62
N TYR A 33 2.45 5.40 -4.10
CA TYR A 33 1.22 6.22 -4.12
C TYR A 33 1.28 7.36 -3.12
N SER A 34 1.92 7.13 -1.97
CA SER A 34 2.14 8.16 -0.94
C SER A 34 3.04 9.31 -1.40
N GLN A 35 3.76 9.15 -2.51
CA GLN A 35 4.54 10.24 -3.12
C GLN A 35 3.65 11.29 -3.81
N HIS A 36 2.40 10.95 -4.13
CA HIS A 36 1.49 11.86 -4.79
C HIS A 36 0.89 12.84 -3.77
N SER A 37 1.09 14.14 -3.97
CA SER A 37 0.73 15.19 -2.99
C SER A 37 -0.74 15.25 -2.59
N TRP A 38 -1.64 14.78 -3.46
CA TRP A 38 -3.08 14.69 -3.17
C TRP A 38 -3.53 13.31 -2.68
N TRP A 39 -2.61 12.36 -2.58
CA TRP A 39 -2.94 11.05 -2.06
C TRP A 39 -3.21 11.15 -0.56
N ASN A 40 -4.24 10.44 -0.10
CA ASN A 40 -4.63 10.47 1.30
C ASN A 40 -4.84 9.04 1.80
N PHE A 41 -4.06 8.64 2.81
CA PHE A 41 -4.18 7.35 3.46
C PHE A 41 -4.83 7.46 4.85
N ASN A 42 -5.90 8.25 4.94
CA ASN A 42 -6.75 8.23 6.13
C ASN A 42 -7.73 7.06 6.00
N GLY A 43 -7.85 6.24 7.05
CA GLY A 43 -8.86 5.19 7.10
C GLY A 43 -10.27 5.79 6.99
N GLY A 44 -10.94 5.60 5.85
CA GLY A 44 -12.32 6.06 5.65
C GLY A 44 -12.71 6.28 4.19
N TRP A 45 -14.02 6.19 3.94
CA TRP A 45 -14.61 6.29 2.60
C TRP A 45 -14.25 7.57 1.83
N LYS A 46 -14.11 8.71 2.53
CA LYS A 46 -13.74 9.99 1.91
C LYS A 46 -12.34 9.94 1.31
N SER A 47 -11.40 9.29 2.00
CA SER A 47 -10.02 9.10 1.53
C SER A 47 -10.00 8.15 0.34
N THR A 48 -10.76 7.05 0.42
CA THR A 48 -10.94 6.10 -0.67
C THR A 48 -11.48 6.76 -1.92
N LEU A 49 -12.53 7.60 -1.82
CA LEU A 49 -13.07 8.33 -2.97
C LEU A 49 -12.10 9.36 -3.54
N ASN A 50 -11.34 10.05 -2.69
CA ASN A 50 -10.31 10.97 -3.14
C ASN A 50 -9.23 10.23 -3.96
N ASN A 51 -8.74 9.09 -3.46
CA ASN A 51 -7.73 8.30 -4.17
C ASN A 51 -8.29 7.68 -5.45
N LEU A 52 -9.53 7.21 -5.42
CA LEU A 52 -10.23 6.69 -6.60
C LEU A 52 -10.34 7.76 -7.69
N ARG A 53 -10.64 9.01 -7.33
CA ARG A 53 -10.63 10.14 -8.27
C ARG A 53 -9.26 10.27 -8.95
N LEU A 54 -8.16 10.20 -8.19
CA LEU A 54 -6.81 10.31 -8.74
C LEU A 54 -6.50 9.19 -9.74
N ILE A 55 -6.94 7.96 -9.45
CA ILE A 55 -6.75 6.78 -10.30
C ILE A 55 -7.55 6.88 -11.61
N ILE A 56 -8.76 7.43 -11.56
CA ILE A 56 -9.62 7.59 -12.74
C ILE A 56 -9.16 8.79 -13.61
N GLN A 57 -8.51 9.79 -13.03
CA GLN A 57 -8.15 11.04 -13.70
C GLN A 57 -7.35 10.87 -15.01
N PRO A 58 -6.34 9.97 -15.11
CA PRO A 58 -5.63 9.72 -16.37
C PRO A 58 -6.52 9.29 -17.53
N TYR A 59 -7.62 8.57 -17.27
CA TYR A 59 -8.59 8.21 -18.30
C TYR A 59 -9.35 9.42 -18.83
N GLY A 60 -9.81 10.29 -17.92
CA GLY A 60 -10.48 11.53 -18.30
C GLY A 60 -9.58 12.39 -19.19
N PHE A 61 -8.32 12.57 -18.78
CA PHE A 61 -7.35 13.35 -19.57
C PHE A 61 -7.01 12.71 -20.91
N PHE A 62 -6.84 11.39 -20.96
CA PHE A 62 -6.60 10.70 -22.22
C PHE A 62 -7.77 10.92 -23.20
N ASN A 63 -9.01 10.82 -22.73
CA ASN A 63 -10.19 11.05 -23.56
C ASN A 63 -10.29 12.49 -24.06
N LEU A 64 -9.90 13.49 -23.25
CA LEU A 64 -9.88 14.89 -23.65
C LEU A 64 -8.80 15.19 -24.71
N ILE A 65 -7.65 14.51 -24.62
CA ILE A 65 -6.53 14.70 -25.54
C ILE A 65 -6.68 13.86 -26.81
N LYS A 66 -7.43 12.75 -26.78
CA LYS A 66 -7.62 11.84 -27.90
C LYS A 66 -8.02 12.53 -29.23
N PRO A 67 -8.95 13.51 -29.27
CA PRO A 67 -9.27 14.24 -30.50
C PRO A 67 -8.11 15.09 -31.04
N TRP A 68 -7.20 15.54 -30.18
CA TRP A 68 -6.02 16.27 -30.61
C TRP A 68 -4.95 15.32 -31.15
N LEU A 69 -4.86 14.10 -30.63
CA LEU A 69 -3.96 13.07 -31.15
C LEU A 69 -4.33 12.57 -32.55
N THR A 70 -5.58 12.73 -32.97
CA THR A 70 -5.97 12.44 -34.36
C THR A 70 -5.53 13.55 -35.32
N VAL A 71 -5.45 14.80 -34.85
CA VAL A 71 -4.94 15.94 -35.62
C VAL A 71 -3.41 15.95 -35.65
N PHE A 72 -2.78 15.76 -34.49
CA PHE A 72 -1.34 15.70 -34.30
C PHE A 72 -0.93 14.30 -33.89
N ASN A 73 -0.39 13.54 -34.85
CA ASN A 73 0.02 12.16 -34.58
C ASN A 73 1.26 12.12 -33.68
N ILE A 74 1.06 11.88 -32.38
CA ILE A 74 2.13 11.76 -31.39
C ILE A 74 2.00 10.40 -30.68
N PRO A 75 2.51 9.30 -31.28
CA PRO A 75 2.33 7.94 -30.76
C PRO A 75 2.94 7.74 -29.37
N SER A 76 4.03 8.44 -29.06
CA SER A 76 4.70 8.38 -27.75
C SER A 76 3.81 8.90 -26.63
N LEU A 77 3.02 9.96 -26.88
CA LEU A 77 2.08 10.51 -25.91
C LEU A 77 0.92 9.54 -25.65
N GLN A 78 0.36 8.96 -26.71
CA GLN A 78 -0.66 7.91 -26.59
C GLN A 78 -0.15 6.71 -25.80
N SER A 79 1.05 6.21 -26.12
CA SER A 79 1.68 5.10 -25.41
C SER A 79 1.93 5.44 -23.94
N GLY A 80 2.41 6.65 -23.64
CA GLY A 80 2.63 7.13 -22.28
C GLY A 80 1.35 7.13 -21.44
N PHE A 81 0.25 7.65 -21.98
CA PHE A 81 -1.05 7.62 -21.32
C PHE A 81 -1.55 6.20 -21.06
N LEU A 82 -1.46 5.30 -22.05
CA LEU A 82 -1.87 3.91 -21.89
C LEU A 82 -1.05 3.17 -20.83
N LYS A 83 0.27 3.42 -20.77
CA LYS A 83 1.14 2.87 -19.72
C LYS A 83 0.72 3.38 -18.34
N LEU A 84 0.50 4.69 -18.19
CA LEU A 84 0.06 5.30 -16.93
C LEU A 84 -1.27 4.69 -16.48
N ILE A 85 -2.24 4.60 -17.39
CA ILE A 85 -3.54 3.97 -17.15
C ILE A 85 -3.38 2.53 -16.66
N ASN A 86 -2.51 1.73 -17.30
CA ASN A 86 -2.29 0.35 -16.90
C ASN A 86 -1.70 0.24 -15.49
N ILE A 87 -0.76 1.12 -15.12
CA ILE A 87 -0.21 1.18 -13.76
C ILE A 87 -1.31 1.51 -12.76
N MET A 88 -2.14 2.51 -13.06
CA MET A 88 -3.24 2.92 -12.18
C MET A 88 -4.30 1.82 -11.98
N ASN A 89 -4.53 0.97 -12.99
CA ASN A 89 -5.45 -0.17 -12.89
C ASN A 89 -4.96 -1.29 -11.98
N GLN A 90 -3.66 -1.34 -11.67
CA GLN A 90 -3.13 -2.31 -10.71
C GLN A 90 -3.47 -1.91 -9.26
N PHE A 91 -4.07 -0.74 -9.04
CA PHE A 91 -4.50 -0.34 -7.71
C PHE A 91 -5.66 -1.21 -7.22
N SER A 92 -5.39 -2.03 -6.21
CA SER A 92 -6.41 -2.65 -5.37
C SER A 92 -6.70 -1.73 -4.19
N GLY A 93 -7.90 -1.15 -4.16
CA GLY A 93 -8.34 -0.35 -3.01
C GLY A 93 -8.37 -1.17 -1.72
N TYR A 94 -8.14 -0.49 -0.59
CA TYR A 94 -8.35 -1.09 0.72
C TYR A 94 -9.85 -1.28 0.96
N VAL A 95 -10.30 -2.54 1.00
CA VAL A 95 -11.65 -2.91 1.44
C VAL A 95 -11.49 -3.59 2.80
N ALA A 96 -11.61 -2.80 3.89
CA ALA A 96 -11.82 -3.38 5.20
C ALA A 96 -13.19 -4.05 5.23
N PHE A 97 -13.23 -5.36 5.00
CA PHE A 97 -14.34 -6.16 5.46
C PHE A 97 -14.18 -6.33 6.97
N HIS A 98 -14.83 -5.47 7.73
CA HIS A 98 -15.12 -5.79 9.13
C HIS A 98 -16.20 -6.87 9.11
N SER A 99 -15.76 -8.12 9.24
CA SER A 99 -16.65 -9.24 9.56
C SER A 99 -17.12 -9.03 11.00
N GLU A 100 -18.40 -8.68 11.18
CA GLU A 100 -19.11 -8.77 12.47
C GLU A 100 -19.41 -10.23 12.85
#